data_AF-A0A3C0A494-F1
#
_entry.id   AF-A0A3C0A494-F1
#
_cell.length_a   1.000
_cell.length_b   1.000
_cell.length_c   1.000
_cell.angle_alpha   90.00
_cell.angle_beta   90.00
_cell.angle_gamma   90.00
#
_symmetry.space_group_name_H-M   'P 1'
#
loop_
_entity.id
_entity.type
_entity.pdbx_description
1 polymer ?
#
loop_
_entity_poly.entity_id
_entity_poly.type
_entity_poly.pdbx_seq_one_letter_code
_entity_poly.pdbx_strand_id
1 'polypeptide(L)'
;MKRGKLAGNYHPEVELAKGAALTAASYDRTQKIVVTIGKVTVGGKPGFVEISGIATGQQDAGIDGTINIWLSIFRYMRPDGTMDHVAGWNIPLALKAGQTPFETAKAFAAYINAGMRPYKAEAAGTKIKATVTIVFISCGF
;
A
#
# COMPACT_ATOMS: atom_id res chain seq x y z
N MET A 1 7.66 4.28 -32.12
CA MET A 1 8.29 4.51 -30.80
C MET A 1 9.79 4.30 -30.92
N LYS A 2 10.61 5.31 -30.62
CA LYS A 2 12.07 5.15 -30.55
C LYS A 2 12.39 4.35 -29.27
N ARG A 3 12.92 3.13 -29.39
CA ARG A 3 13.50 2.43 -28.24
C ARG A 3 14.72 3.23 -27.80
N GLY A 4 14.59 3.99 -26.70
CA GLY A 4 15.73 4.59 -26.03
C GLY A 4 16.76 3.51 -25.72
N LYS A 5 18.04 3.80 -25.90
CA LYS A 5 19.12 2.88 -25.57
C LYS A 5 19.06 2.65 -24.06
N LEU A 6 18.85 1.40 -23.64
CA LEU A 6 18.92 1.03 -22.23
C LEU A 6 20.32 1.40 -21.70
N ALA A 7 20.40 1.96 -20.50
CA ALA A 7 21.68 2.14 -19.84
C ALA A 7 22.38 0.79 -19.71
N GLY A 8 23.69 0.74 -19.93
CA GLY A 8 24.46 -0.52 -19.96
C GLY A 8 24.42 -1.34 -18.65
N ASN A 9 23.99 -0.73 -17.55
CA ASN A 9 23.87 -1.34 -16.22
C ASN A 9 22.40 -1.58 -15.79
N TYR A 10 21.42 -1.33 -16.67
CA TYR A 10 20.00 -1.54 -16.36
C TYR A 10 19.61 -3.02 -16.56
N HIS A 11 19.18 -3.65 -15.48
CA HIS A 11 18.74 -5.05 -15.44
C HIS A 11 17.23 -5.12 -15.16
N PRO A 12 16.37 -5.21 -16.19
CA PRO A 12 14.92 -5.05 -16.04
C PRO A 12 14.31 -6.05 -15.04
N GLU A 13 14.74 -7.31 -15.05
CA GLU A 13 14.27 -8.34 -14.13
C GLU A 13 14.57 -8.00 -12.66
N VAL A 14 15.71 -7.37 -12.40
CA VAL A 14 16.12 -6.95 -11.06
C VAL A 14 15.32 -5.71 -10.65
N GLU A 15 15.25 -4.70 -11.51
CA GLU A 15 14.60 -3.42 -11.20
C GLU A 15 13.08 -3.55 -11.06
N LEU A 16 12.43 -4.35 -11.92
CA LEU A 16 10.99 -4.60 -11.83
C LEU A 16 10.61 -5.45 -10.61
N ALA A 17 11.55 -6.25 -10.07
CA ALA A 17 11.33 -7.02 -8.84
C ALA A 17 11.53 -6.20 -7.56
N LYS A 18 12.13 -5.00 -7.65
CA LYS A 18 12.23 -4.06 -6.53
C LYS A 18 10.86 -3.46 -6.22
N GLY A 19 10.73 -2.91 -5.01
CA GLY A 19 9.45 -2.44 -4.52
C GLY A 19 9.45 -2.24 -3.01
N ALA A 20 8.33 -1.72 -2.51
CA ALA A 20 8.11 -1.54 -1.09
C ALA A 20 7.67 -2.84 -0.44
N ALA A 21 8.26 -3.16 0.72
CA ALA A 21 7.67 -4.11 1.64
C ALA A 21 6.39 -3.50 2.23
N LEU A 22 5.32 -4.29 2.25
CA LEU A 22 4.02 -3.93 2.79
C LEU A 22 3.85 -4.60 4.15
N THR A 23 3.69 -3.80 5.19
CA THR A 23 3.37 -4.27 6.54
C THR A 23 2.11 -3.59 7.05
N ALA A 24 1.42 -4.23 7.98
CA ALA A 24 0.21 -3.67 8.58
C ALA A 24 0.07 -4.13 10.04
N ALA A 25 -0.62 -3.33 10.83
CA ALA A 25 -0.92 -3.63 12.22
C ALA A 25 -2.27 -3.02 12.59
N SER A 26 -3.01 -3.75 13.42
CA SER A 26 -4.22 -3.23 14.04
C SER A 26 -3.94 -2.96 15.51
N TYR A 27 -4.37 -1.80 15.95
CA TYR A 27 -4.43 -1.38 17.35
C TYR A 27 -5.89 -1.23 17.80
N ASP A 28 -6.86 -1.63 16.95
CA ASP A 28 -8.24 -1.80 17.35
C ASP A 28 -8.44 -3.17 18.01
N ARG A 29 -9.28 -3.22 19.04
CA ARG A 29 -9.52 -4.45 19.81
C ARG A 29 -10.22 -5.54 19.00
N THR A 30 -11.04 -5.17 18.01
CA THR A 30 -11.98 -6.10 17.37
C THR A 30 -11.82 -6.17 15.85
N GLN A 31 -11.41 -5.10 15.19
CA GLN A 31 -11.06 -5.12 13.78
C GLN A 31 -9.58 -5.49 13.59
N LYS A 32 -9.33 -6.47 12.72
CA LYS A 32 -8.00 -7.03 12.46
C LYS A 32 -7.55 -6.68 11.05
N ILE A 33 -6.23 -6.64 10.85
CA ILE A 33 -5.61 -6.52 9.53
C ILE A 33 -4.52 -7.58 9.37
N VAL A 34 -4.42 -8.18 8.19
CA VAL A 34 -3.39 -9.17 7.84
C VAL A 34 -2.84 -8.85 6.46
N VAL A 35 -1.52 -8.89 6.30
CA VAL A 35 -0.88 -8.79 4.99
C VAL A 35 -0.88 -10.17 4.34
N THR A 36 -1.49 -10.30 3.16
CA THR A 36 -1.52 -11.56 2.40
C THR A 36 -0.48 -11.60 1.28
N ILE A 37 -0.10 -10.44 0.72
CA ILE A 37 1.08 -10.30 -0.14
C ILE A 37 1.87 -9.06 0.30
N GLY A 38 3.08 -9.30 0.80
CA GLY A 38 3.89 -8.30 1.50
C GLY A 38 4.83 -7.46 0.64
N LYS A 39 4.69 -7.43 -0.69
CA LYS A 39 5.56 -6.62 -1.54
C LYS A 39 4.82 -6.00 -2.73
N VAL A 40 4.86 -4.68 -2.83
CA VAL A 40 4.35 -3.90 -3.97
C VAL A 40 5.52 -3.59 -4.89
N THR A 41 5.58 -4.21 -6.06
CA THR A 41 6.76 -4.12 -6.95
C THR A 41 6.60 -3.10 -8.07
N VAL A 42 7.73 -2.57 -8.57
CA VAL A 42 7.79 -1.68 -9.74
C VAL A 42 7.21 -2.37 -10.97
N GLY A 43 7.42 -3.68 -11.13
CA GLY A 43 6.85 -4.52 -12.18
C GLY A 43 5.36 -4.79 -12.09
N GLY A 44 4.63 -4.05 -11.23
CA GLY A 44 3.17 -4.09 -11.17
C GLY A 44 2.58 -5.22 -10.32
N LYS A 45 3.41 -6.06 -9.65
CA LYS A 45 2.86 -7.02 -8.67
C LYS A 45 2.28 -6.25 -7.47
N PRO A 46 0.98 -6.41 -7.18
CA PRO A 46 0.32 -5.71 -6.08
C PRO A 46 0.69 -6.32 -4.71
N GLY A 47 0.58 -5.48 -3.69
CA GLY A 47 0.47 -5.92 -2.31
C GLY A 47 -0.99 -5.99 -1.88
N PHE A 48 -1.30 -6.87 -0.94
CA PHE A 48 -2.66 -7.08 -0.45
C PHE A 48 -2.68 -7.08 1.07
N VAL A 49 -3.66 -6.37 1.64
CA VAL A 49 -4.04 -6.48 3.04
C VAL A 49 -5.51 -6.86 3.14
N GLU A 50 -5.81 -7.75 4.07
CA GLU A 50 -7.15 -8.19 4.41
C GLU A 50 -7.56 -7.60 5.75
N ILE A 51 -8.78 -7.08 5.83
CA ILE A 51 -9.38 -6.49 7.02
C ILE A 51 -10.61 -7.33 7.38
N SER A 52 -10.78 -7.62 8.67
CA SER A 52 -11.93 -8.39 9.19
C SER A 52 -12.36 -7.89 10.56
N GLY A 53 -13.61 -8.17 10.94
CA GLY A 53 -14.17 -7.75 12.23
C GLY A 53 -14.72 -6.31 12.21
N ILE A 54 -15.64 -6.01 13.13
CA ILE A 54 -16.24 -4.68 13.26
C ILE A 54 -15.40 -3.87 14.24
N ALA A 55 -15.11 -2.61 13.92
CA ALA A 55 -14.23 -1.78 14.73
C ALA A 55 -14.87 -1.40 16.07
N THR A 56 -14.08 -1.47 17.13
CA THR A 56 -14.42 -0.82 18.41
C THR A 56 -14.32 0.70 18.26
N GLY A 57 -13.34 1.16 17.45
CA GLY A 57 -13.09 2.55 17.16
C GLY A 57 -12.12 3.20 18.14
N GLN A 58 -11.58 4.35 17.74
CA GLN A 58 -10.74 5.16 18.61
C GLN A 58 -11.60 5.83 19.69
N GLN A 59 -11.29 5.52 20.96
CA GLN A 59 -12.02 6.05 22.13
C GLN A 59 -11.34 7.27 22.75
N ASP A 60 -10.00 7.35 22.64
CA ASP A 60 -9.18 8.41 23.23
C ASP A 60 -8.06 8.86 22.28
N ALA A 61 -7.35 9.94 22.64
CA ALA A 61 -6.16 10.36 21.94
C ALA A 61 -5.07 9.28 22.03
N GLY A 62 -4.55 8.81 20.89
CA GLY A 62 -3.53 7.76 20.87
C GLY A 62 -3.60 6.88 19.62
N ILE A 63 -2.96 5.71 19.69
CA ILE A 63 -2.94 4.72 18.60
C ILE A 63 -4.05 3.67 18.77
N ASP A 64 -4.65 3.55 19.94
CA ASP A 64 -5.73 2.60 20.21
C ASP A 64 -6.95 2.89 19.33
N GLY A 65 -7.52 1.85 18.72
CA GLY A 65 -8.60 1.99 17.76
C GLY A 65 -8.17 2.47 16.37
N THR A 66 -6.89 2.37 16.04
CA THR A 66 -6.36 2.64 14.70
C THR A 66 -5.95 1.37 13.96
N ILE A 67 -5.91 1.44 12.64
CA ILE A 67 -5.21 0.48 11.80
C ILE A 67 -4.19 1.23 10.96
N ASN A 68 -3.00 0.64 10.84
CA ASN A 68 -1.90 1.26 10.11
C ASN A 68 -1.42 0.35 8.98
N ILE A 69 -1.05 0.98 7.87
CA ILE A 69 -0.35 0.35 6.75
C ILE A 69 0.98 1.07 6.55
N TRP A 70 2.05 0.31 6.31
CA TRP A 70 3.35 0.85 5.97
C TRP A 70 3.85 0.29 4.64
N LEU A 71 4.43 1.18 3.85
CA LEU A 71 5.19 0.87 2.64
C LEU A 71 6.64 1.29 2.89
N SER A 72 7.59 0.35 2.79
CA SER A 72 8.99 0.65 3.02
C SER A 72 9.57 1.59 1.95
N ILE A 73 10.62 2.30 2.33
CA ILE A 73 11.49 3.00 1.38
C ILE A 73 12.16 1.99 0.42
N PHE A 74 12.35 2.38 -0.84
CA PHE A 74 13.16 1.61 -1.78
C PHE A 74 13.68 2.50 -2.92
N ARG A 75 14.62 1.97 -3.70
CA ARG A 75 15.18 2.62 -4.89
C ARG A 75 15.14 1.65 -6.07
N TYR A 76 15.00 2.19 -7.27
CA TYR A 76 15.10 1.41 -8.51
C TYR A 76 15.71 2.28 -9.61
N MET A 77 16.36 1.63 -10.57
CA MET A 77 16.90 2.27 -11.76
C MET A 77 15.83 2.29 -12.85
N ARG A 78 15.73 3.39 -13.59
CA ARG A 78 14.92 3.50 -14.81
C ARG A 78 15.69 2.95 -16.02
N PRO A 79 15.00 2.65 -17.13
CA PRO A 79 15.65 2.25 -18.39
C PRO A 79 16.73 3.22 -18.89
N ASP A 80 16.58 4.52 -18.59
CA ASP A 80 17.53 5.58 -18.96
C ASP A 80 18.77 5.66 -18.04
N GLY A 81 18.85 4.82 -16.99
CA GLY A 81 19.94 4.78 -16.02
C GLY A 81 19.74 5.68 -14.79
N THR A 82 18.67 6.48 -14.76
CA THR A 82 18.36 7.34 -13.62
C THR A 82 17.92 6.51 -12.42
N MET A 83 18.42 6.85 -11.23
CA MET A 83 17.99 6.23 -9.98
C MET A 83 16.80 6.99 -9.38
N ASP A 84 15.67 6.30 -9.25
CA ASP A 84 14.52 6.79 -8.51
C ASP A 84 14.58 6.37 -7.05
N HIS A 85 14.06 7.25 -6.21
CA HIS A 85 13.93 7.02 -4.78
C HIS A 85 12.47 7.21 -4.36
N VAL A 86 11.88 6.14 -3.84
CA VAL A 86 10.51 6.15 -3.33
C VAL A 86 10.57 6.16 -1.81
N ALA A 87 10.18 7.30 -1.23
CA ALA A 87 10.12 7.46 0.21
C ALA A 87 9.11 6.48 0.85
N GLY A 88 9.46 5.97 2.03
CA GLY A 88 8.54 5.16 2.83
C GLY A 88 7.29 5.94 3.23
N TRP A 89 6.22 5.22 3.53
CA TRP A 89 4.93 5.82 3.86
C TRP A 89 4.26 5.04 5.00
N ASN A 90 3.98 5.73 6.10
CA ASN A 90 3.12 5.25 7.16
C ASN A 90 1.73 5.89 7.01
N ILE A 91 0.69 5.07 6.95
CA ILE A 91 -0.70 5.50 6.80
C ILE A 91 -1.48 5.00 8.02
N PRO A 92 -1.63 5.84 9.06
CA PRO A 92 -2.51 5.54 10.17
C PRO A 92 -3.95 5.94 9.84
N LEU A 93 -4.91 5.07 10.15
CA LEU A 93 -6.33 5.39 10.09
C LEU A 93 -6.98 5.18 11.45
N ALA A 94 -7.52 6.26 11.99
CA ALA A 94 -8.45 6.24 13.12
C ALA A 94 -9.78 5.62 12.69
N LEU A 95 -10.22 4.58 13.41
CA LEU A 95 -11.48 3.91 13.12
C LEU A 95 -12.62 4.54 13.92
N LYS A 96 -13.82 4.50 13.36
CA LYS A 96 -15.05 4.83 14.07
C LYS A 96 -15.64 3.56 14.69
N ALA A 97 -16.32 3.71 15.82
CA ALA A 97 -17.07 2.60 16.42
C ALA A 97 -18.10 2.06 15.42
N GLY A 98 -18.19 0.74 15.29
CA GLY A 98 -19.10 0.07 14.35
C GLY A 98 -18.64 0.07 12.89
N GLN A 99 -17.48 0.66 12.58
CA GLN A 99 -16.95 0.71 11.21
C GLN A 99 -16.66 -0.70 10.68
N THR A 100 -17.23 -1.01 9.53
CA THR A 100 -17.05 -2.30 8.86
C THR A 100 -15.69 -2.39 8.18
N PRO A 101 -15.15 -3.61 7.93
CA PRO A 101 -13.94 -3.80 7.15
C PRO A 101 -13.96 -3.13 5.79
N PHE A 102 -15.10 -3.13 5.10
CA PHE A 102 -15.22 -2.53 3.77
C PHE A 102 -15.12 -1.00 3.82
N GLU A 103 -15.69 -0.36 4.85
CA GLU A 103 -15.52 1.08 5.07
C GLU A 103 -14.07 1.42 5.38
N THR A 104 -13.39 0.61 6.20
CA THR A 104 -11.95 0.77 6.48
C THR A 104 -11.10 0.57 5.22
N ALA A 105 -11.38 -0.46 4.42
CA ALA A 105 -10.68 -0.69 3.16
C ALA A 105 -10.86 0.50 2.20
N LYS A 106 -12.08 1.03 2.08
CA LYS A 106 -12.36 2.24 1.29
C LYS A 106 -11.62 3.46 1.81
N ALA A 107 -11.54 3.65 3.13
CA ALA A 107 -10.79 4.75 3.72
C ALA A 107 -9.29 4.67 3.38
N PHE A 108 -8.70 3.48 3.43
CA PHE A 108 -7.31 3.28 2.99
C PHE A 108 -7.13 3.57 1.50
N ALA A 109 -8.02 3.04 0.64
CA ALA A 109 -7.95 3.27 -0.79
C ALA A 109 -8.07 4.76 -1.12
N ALA A 110 -9.00 5.48 -0.49
CA ALA A 110 -9.17 6.92 -0.64
C ALA A 110 -7.92 7.70 -0.20
N TYR A 111 -7.35 7.36 0.97
CA TYR A 111 -6.14 8.01 1.48
C TYR A 111 -4.96 7.81 0.52
N ILE A 112 -4.74 6.57 0.07
CA ILE A 112 -3.64 6.25 -0.85
C ILE A 112 -3.82 7.00 -2.18
N ASN A 113 -5.03 6.98 -2.74
CA ASN A 113 -5.31 7.58 -4.04
C ASN A 113 -5.28 9.11 -4.04
N ALA A 114 -5.49 9.75 -2.88
CA ALA A 114 -5.36 11.19 -2.69
C ALA A 114 -3.90 11.63 -2.49
N GLY A 115 -3.00 10.72 -2.12
CA GLY A 115 -1.57 10.99 -1.96
C GLY A 115 -0.85 11.21 -3.29
N MET A 116 0.25 11.96 -3.25
CA MET A 116 1.13 12.17 -4.42
C MET A 116 2.16 11.05 -4.61
N ARG A 117 2.14 10.01 -3.78
CA ARG A 117 3.06 8.88 -3.90
C ARG A 117 2.67 8.00 -5.10
N PRO A 118 3.62 7.27 -5.71
CA PRO A 118 3.38 6.43 -6.90
C PRO A 118 2.65 5.13 -6.55
N TYR A 119 1.54 5.22 -5.81
CA TYR A 119 0.70 4.09 -5.45
C TYR A 119 -0.75 4.40 -5.81
N LYS A 120 -1.46 3.36 -6.26
CA LYS A 120 -2.92 3.35 -6.30
C LYS A 120 -3.43 2.19 -5.48
N ALA A 121 -4.62 2.38 -4.93
CA ALA A 121 -5.25 1.35 -4.15
C ALA A 121 -6.72 1.19 -4.51
N GLU A 122 -7.20 -0.03 -4.37
CA GLU A 122 -8.60 -0.40 -4.58
C GLU A 122 -9.09 -1.21 -3.38
N ALA A 123 -10.33 -0.96 -2.98
CA ALA A 123 -10.99 -1.67 -1.91
C ALA A 123 -12.05 -2.62 -2.48
N ALA A 124 -12.02 -3.88 -2.07
CA ALA A 124 -13.01 -4.88 -2.44
C ALA A 124 -13.48 -5.67 -1.22
N GLY A 125 -14.67 -6.27 -1.30
CA GLY A 125 -15.19 -7.18 -0.28
C GLY A 125 -16.55 -6.78 0.30
N THR A 126 -16.79 -7.13 1.55
CA THR A 126 -18.09 -7.11 2.22
C THR A 126 -18.00 -6.48 3.61
N LYS A 127 -19.15 -6.32 4.27
CA LYS A 127 -19.25 -5.78 5.64
C LYS A 127 -18.57 -6.64 6.71
N ILE A 128 -18.15 -7.87 6.41
CA ILE A 128 -17.51 -8.77 7.38
C ILE A 128 -16.02 -9.01 7.09
N LYS A 129 -15.61 -8.81 5.83
CA LYS A 129 -14.25 -9.05 5.36
C LYS A 129 -14.01 -8.26 4.08
N ALA A 130 -12.90 -7.55 4.02
CA ALA A 130 -12.52 -6.70 2.89
C ALA A 130 -11.02 -6.79 2.62
N THR A 131 -10.62 -6.38 1.42
CA THR A 131 -9.23 -6.37 0.97
C THR A 131 -8.90 -4.99 0.41
N VAL A 132 -7.69 -4.52 0.68
CA VAL A 132 -7.08 -3.39 -0.03
C VAL A 132 -5.97 -3.94 -0.92
N THR A 133 -6.13 -3.73 -2.21
CA THR A 133 -5.11 -4.01 -3.23
C THR A 133 -4.31 -2.75 -3.45
N ILE A 134 -2.97 -2.80 -3.37
CA ILE A 134 -2.08 -1.65 -3.59
C ILE A 134 -1.15 -1.98 -4.75
N VAL A 135 -1.14 -1.12 -5.77
CA VAL A 135 -0.26 -1.23 -6.94
C VAL A 135 0.70 -0.05 -7.00
N PHE A 136 1.94 -0.30 -7.42
CA PHE A 136 2.87 0.75 -7.79
C PHE A 136 2.51 1.26 -9.17
N ILE A 137 2.36 2.57 -9.31
CA ILE A 137 2.12 3.24 -10.59
C ILE A 137 3.31 4.15 -10.86
N SER A 138 4.32 3.66 -11.58
CA SER A 138 5.31 4.59 -12.12
C SER A 138 4.59 5.54 -13.09
N CYS A 139 4.82 6.84 -12.96
CA CYS A 139 4.55 7.75 -14.06
C CYS A 139 5.49 7.38 -15.21
N GLY A 140 4.97 6.68 -16.22
CA GLY A 140 5.53 6.54 -17.56
C GLY A 140 6.87 5.79 -17.67
N PHE A 141 6.81 4.55 -18.17
CA PHE A 141 7.89 4.01 -19.00
C PHE A 141 7.73 4.51 -20.43
#